data_AF-A0A920S6X2-F1
#
_entry.id   AF-A0A920S6X2-F1
#
_cell.length_a   1.000
_cell.length_b   1.000
_cell.length_c   1.000
_cell.angle_alpha   90.00
_cell.angle_beta   90.00
_cell.angle_gamma   90.00
#
_symmetry.space_group_name_H-M   'P 1'
#
loop_
_entity.id
_entity.type
_entity.pdbx_description
1 polymer ?
#
loop_
_entity_poly.entity_id
_entity_poly.type
_entity_poly.pdbx_seq_one_letter_code
_entity_poly.pdbx_strand_id
1 'polypeptide(L)'
;MECFVAPDAELRHRRLQPAGTGIDYNLVAVNIAEHGSYRLSQYSSGARLRRNDVSVNILGEGPDAELTGAWQLNEALHLDNKISVNHLVPGGTSRQHFRGNVDGRAKSIFNGRIYIAANAQRTNATLTIATSSEPRGRGVYET
;
A
#
# COMPACT_ATOMS: atom_id res chain seq x y z
N MET A 1 -13.33 1.49 -2.43
CA MET A 1 -13.40 0.50 -3.53
C MET A 1 -13.22 -0.88 -2.93
N GLU A 2 -14.10 -1.80 -3.30
CA GLU A 2 -13.97 -3.22 -2.95
C GLU A 2 -13.86 -4.03 -4.25
N CYS A 3 -12.96 -5.01 -4.29
CA CYS A 3 -12.73 -5.84 -5.46
C CYS A 3 -12.55 -7.31 -5.09
N PHE A 4 -13.06 -8.17 -5.95
CA PHE A 4 -12.86 -9.61 -5.90
C PHE A 4 -12.14 -10.04 -7.17
N VAL A 5 -10.93 -10.58 -7.02
CA VAL A 5 -10.17 -11.17 -8.12
C VAL A 5 -10.55 -12.65 -8.17
N ALA A 6 -11.25 -13.03 -9.25
CA ALA A 6 -11.71 -14.39 -9.48
C ALA A 6 -10.52 -15.35 -9.73
N PRO A 7 -10.76 -16.68 -9.72
CA PRO A 7 -9.72 -17.65 -10.05
C PRO A 7 -9.07 -17.34 -11.40
N ASP A 8 -7.74 -17.48 -11.46
CA ASP A 8 -6.92 -17.23 -12.66
C ASP A 8 -7.02 -15.82 -13.27
N ALA A 9 -7.69 -14.88 -12.58
CA ALA A 9 -7.89 -13.52 -13.07
C ALA A 9 -6.77 -12.58 -12.62
N GLU A 10 -6.53 -11.53 -13.42
CA GLU A 10 -5.60 -10.46 -13.07
C GLU A 10 -6.32 -9.11 -13.00
N LEU A 11 -6.13 -8.39 -11.89
CA LEU A 11 -6.56 -7.00 -11.73
C LEU A 11 -5.36 -6.06 -11.58
N ARG A 12 -5.25 -5.11 -12.51
CA ARG A 12 -4.30 -3.99 -12.43
C ARG A 12 -5.02 -2.71 -12.01
N HIS A 13 -4.71 -2.24 -10.82
CA HIS A 13 -5.24 -1.02 -10.26
C HIS A 13 -4.17 0.07 -10.22
N ARG A 14 -4.42 1.18 -10.93
CA ARG A 14 -3.56 2.36 -10.91
C ARG A 14 -4.26 3.50 -10.19
N ARG A 15 -3.61 4.05 -9.17
CA ARG A 15 -4.14 5.17 -8.37
C ARG A 15 -3.22 6.37 -8.46
N LEU A 16 -3.76 7.51 -8.92
CA LEU A 16 -3.07 8.79 -8.96
C LEU A 16 -3.84 9.78 -8.08
N GLN A 17 -3.17 10.32 -7.07
CA GLN A 17 -3.78 11.24 -6.12
C GLN A 17 -2.94 12.53 -6.05
N PRO A 18 -3.28 13.59 -6.82
CA PRO A 18 -2.57 14.87 -6.76
C PRO A 18 -2.80 15.56 -5.41
N ALA A 19 -2.03 16.62 -5.14
CA ALA A 19 -2.16 17.37 -3.90
C ALA A 19 -3.59 17.90 -3.72
N GLY A 20 -4.13 17.76 -2.51
CA GLY A 20 -5.46 18.23 -2.16
C GLY A 20 -5.42 19.33 -1.10
N THR A 21 -6.51 20.06 -0.93
CA THR A 21 -6.65 21.08 0.14
C THR A 21 -7.45 20.59 1.35
N GLY A 22 -8.19 19.48 1.18
CA GLY A 22 -9.15 18.96 2.14
C GLY A 22 -8.63 17.82 3.02
N ILE A 23 -9.58 17.12 3.63
CA ILE A 23 -9.35 15.84 4.28
C ILE A 23 -9.95 14.74 3.41
N ASP A 24 -9.13 13.76 3.02
CA ASP A 24 -9.54 12.66 2.15
C ASP A 24 -9.23 11.32 2.83
N TYR A 25 -10.22 10.42 2.89
CA TYR A 25 -10.04 9.04 3.34
C TYR A 25 -10.37 8.09 2.20
N ASN A 26 -9.44 7.18 1.89
CA ASN A 26 -9.57 6.26 0.76
C ASN A 26 -9.36 4.83 1.26
N LEU A 27 -10.35 3.97 1.02
CA LEU A 27 -10.27 2.55 1.33
C LEU A 27 -10.23 1.72 0.03
N VAL A 28 -9.27 0.81 -0.06
CA VAL A 28 -9.20 -0.25 -1.06
C VAL A 28 -9.19 -1.59 -0.33
N ALA A 29 -10.22 -2.39 -0.53
CA ALA A 29 -10.29 -3.77 -0.03
C ALA A 29 -10.29 -4.73 -1.21
N VAL A 30 -9.35 -5.69 -1.22
CA VAL A 30 -9.20 -6.66 -2.31
C VAL A 30 -9.20 -8.06 -1.72
N ASN A 31 -10.01 -8.94 -2.29
CA ASN A 31 -10.00 -10.37 -2.01
C ASN A 31 -9.51 -11.10 -3.27
N ILE A 32 -8.50 -11.96 -3.12
CA ILE A 32 -7.89 -12.69 -4.24
C ILE A 32 -8.19 -14.19 -4.07
N ALA A 33 -8.85 -14.78 -5.07
CA ALA A 33 -9.08 -16.21 -5.14
C ALA A 33 -7.82 -16.97 -5.63
N GLU A 34 -7.94 -18.29 -5.77
CA GLU A 34 -6.84 -19.18 -6.17
C GLU A 34 -6.24 -18.78 -7.53
N HIS A 35 -4.91 -18.83 -7.61
CA HIS A 35 -4.13 -18.42 -8.78
C HIS A 35 -4.41 -16.99 -9.31
N GLY A 36 -5.16 -16.17 -8.56
CA GLY A 36 -5.47 -14.80 -8.91
C GLY A 36 -4.29 -13.86 -8.68
N SER A 37 -4.28 -12.76 -9.44
CA SER A 37 -3.21 -11.76 -9.41
C SER A 37 -3.77 -10.35 -9.19
N TYR A 38 -3.18 -9.63 -8.23
CA TYR A 38 -3.49 -8.22 -8.00
C TYR A 38 -2.22 -7.37 -8.10
N ARG A 39 -2.32 -6.27 -8.85
CA ARG A 39 -1.24 -5.29 -9.05
C ARG A 39 -1.75 -3.90 -8.70
N LEU A 40 -1.28 -3.35 -7.59
CA LEU A 40 -1.46 -1.94 -7.26
C LEU A 40 -0.20 -1.16 -7.67
N SER A 41 -0.40 -0.09 -8.44
CA SER A 41 0.58 0.97 -8.63
C SER A 41 -0.03 2.29 -8.19
N GLN A 42 0.50 2.88 -7.13
CA GLN A 42 -0.01 4.14 -6.61
C GLN A 42 1.03 5.26 -6.60
N TYR A 43 0.60 6.45 -6.98
CA TYR A 43 1.27 7.69 -6.66
C TYR A 43 0.35 8.56 -5.82
N SER A 44 0.84 9.02 -4.68
CA SER A 44 0.09 9.89 -3.77
C SER A 44 0.89 11.13 -3.42
N SER A 45 0.29 12.30 -3.60
CA SER A 45 0.65 13.48 -2.83
C SER A 45 -0.29 13.62 -1.61
N GLY A 46 0.00 14.57 -0.73
CA GLY A 46 -0.77 14.78 0.49
C GLY A 46 -1.92 15.77 0.33
N ALA A 47 -2.61 16.02 1.44
CA ALA A 47 -3.59 17.09 1.56
C ALA A 47 -3.45 17.74 2.95
N ARG A 48 -4.47 18.45 3.44
CA ARG A 48 -4.51 18.81 4.88
C ARG A 48 -4.43 17.56 5.75
N LEU A 49 -5.12 16.49 5.30
CA LEU A 49 -4.90 15.11 5.73
C LEU A 49 -5.38 14.19 4.62
N ARG A 50 -4.50 13.37 4.06
CA ARG A 50 -4.92 12.24 3.23
C ARG A 50 -4.59 10.95 3.92
N ARG A 51 -5.57 10.07 4.03
CA ARG A 51 -5.37 8.71 4.50
C ARG A 51 -5.76 7.69 3.44
N ASN A 52 -4.89 6.72 3.24
CA ASN A 52 -4.99 5.66 2.27
C ASN A 52 -4.87 4.32 2.99
N ASP A 53 -5.99 3.62 3.12
CA ASP A 53 -6.04 2.27 3.66
C ASP A 53 -6.16 1.27 2.49
N VAL A 54 -5.20 0.36 2.38
CA VAL A 54 -5.23 -0.75 1.42
C VAL A 54 -5.17 -2.06 2.20
N SER A 55 -6.18 -2.90 2.05
CA SER A 55 -6.21 -4.26 2.59
C SER A 55 -6.35 -5.26 1.46
N VAL A 56 -5.44 -6.24 1.45
CA VAL A 56 -5.48 -7.37 0.51
C VAL A 56 -5.60 -8.66 1.30
N ASN A 57 -6.63 -9.44 1.03
CA ASN A 57 -6.79 -10.78 1.55
C ASN A 57 -6.49 -11.80 0.45
N ILE A 58 -5.58 -12.71 0.74
CA ILE A 58 -5.28 -13.89 -0.06
C ILE A 58 -6.15 -15.03 0.48
N LEU A 59 -7.13 -15.47 -0.33
CA LEU A 59 -8.18 -16.40 0.06
C LEU A 59 -8.13 -17.76 -0.67
N GLY A 60 -7.40 -17.87 -1.78
CA GLY A 60 -7.14 -19.15 -2.46
C GLY A 60 -5.65 -19.47 -2.58
N GLU A 61 -5.30 -20.69 -2.97
CA GLU A 61 -3.90 -21.12 -3.07
C GLU A 61 -3.18 -20.56 -4.30
N GLY A 62 -1.86 -20.36 -4.17
CA GLY A 62 -1.00 -19.84 -5.25
C GLY A 62 -1.24 -18.41 -5.77
N PRO A 63 -1.90 -17.45 -5.07
CA PRO A 63 -2.11 -16.12 -5.59
C PRO A 63 -0.84 -15.27 -5.47
N ASP A 64 -0.78 -14.22 -6.29
CA ASP A 64 0.33 -13.30 -6.33
C ASP A 64 -0.14 -11.84 -6.24
N ALA A 65 0.29 -11.15 -5.19
CA ALA A 65 -0.05 -9.75 -4.96
C ALA A 65 1.19 -8.85 -5.06
N GLU A 66 1.10 -7.76 -5.81
CA GLU A 66 2.16 -6.76 -5.87
C GLU A 66 1.59 -5.37 -5.60
N LEU A 67 2.17 -4.69 -4.61
CA LEU A 67 1.75 -3.37 -4.20
C LEU A 67 2.95 -2.45 -4.28
N THR A 68 2.95 -1.58 -5.29
CA THR A 68 4.00 -0.57 -5.50
C THR A 68 3.43 0.80 -5.23
N GLY A 69 4.21 1.64 -4.55
CA GLY A 69 3.81 3.00 -4.26
C GLY A 69 4.94 3.99 -4.21
N ALA A 70 4.67 5.18 -4.71
CA ALA A 70 5.52 6.34 -4.58
C ALA A 70 4.74 7.52 -3.97
N TRP A 71 5.41 8.36 -3.20
CA TRP A 71 4.86 9.64 -2.78
C TRP A 71 5.91 10.74 -2.75
N GLN A 72 5.44 11.97 -2.97
CA GLN A 72 6.20 13.18 -2.75
C GLN A 72 5.32 14.14 -1.95
N LEU A 73 5.86 14.63 -0.83
CA LEU A 73 5.22 15.65 -0.01
C LEU A 73 6.13 16.86 0.12
N ASN A 74 5.52 18.04 0.22
CA ASN A 74 6.17 19.30 0.48
C ASN A 74 5.26 20.19 1.34
N GLU A 75 5.69 21.43 1.61
CA GLU A 75 4.92 22.43 2.34
C GLU A 75 4.42 21.90 3.70
N ALA A 76 3.11 21.86 3.94
CA ALA A 76 2.49 21.32 5.15
C ALA A 76 1.54 20.15 4.82
N LEU A 77 1.80 19.44 3.72
CA LEU A 77 0.97 18.32 3.29
C LEU A 77 1.15 17.12 4.22
N HIS A 78 0.04 16.41 4.46
CA HIS A 78 -0.01 15.22 5.29
C HIS A 78 -0.56 14.03 4.50
N LEU A 79 0.18 12.92 4.53
CA LEU A 79 -0.21 11.64 3.96
C LEU A 79 0.03 10.50 4.96
N ASP A 80 -1.00 9.70 5.20
CA ASP A 80 -0.99 8.48 6.00
C ASP A 80 -1.33 7.29 5.09
N ASN A 81 -0.39 6.38 4.90
CA ASN A 81 -0.60 5.14 4.15
C ASN A 81 -0.60 3.95 5.11
N LYS A 82 -1.73 3.26 5.17
CA LYS A 82 -1.87 1.99 5.89
C LYS A 82 -2.06 0.85 4.90
N ILE A 83 -1.09 -0.06 4.83
CA ILE A 83 -1.09 -1.19 3.90
C ILE A 83 -1.09 -2.48 4.69
N SER A 84 -2.05 -3.36 4.41
CA SER A 84 -2.16 -4.67 5.03
C SER A 84 -2.31 -5.75 3.98
N VAL A 85 -1.52 -6.82 4.09
CA VAL A 85 -1.70 -8.05 3.32
C VAL A 85 -1.89 -9.22 4.27
N ASN A 86 -3.02 -9.92 4.14
CA ASN A 86 -3.41 -11.06 4.95
C ASN A 86 -3.32 -12.33 4.11
N HIS A 87 -2.35 -13.19 4.42
CA HIS A 87 -2.23 -14.55 3.86
C HIS A 87 -3.05 -15.51 4.73
N LEU A 88 -4.21 -15.92 4.24
CA LEU A 88 -5.17 -16.75 5.00
C LEU A 88 -5.17 -18.22 4.58
N VAL A 89 -4.42 -18.56 3.53
CA VAL A 89 -4.30 -19.90 2.94
C VAL A 89 -2.86 -20.15 2.47
N PRO A 90 -2.46 -21.42 2.24
CA PRO A 90 -1.10 -21.75 1.83
C PRO A 90 -0.65 -21.17 0.48
N GLY A 91 0.66 -21.01 0.31
CA GLY A 91 1.29 -20.78 -1.00
C GLY A 91 1.12 -19.37 -1.59
N GLY A 92 0.60 -18.41 -0.83
CA GLY A 92 0.47 -17.03 -1.28
C GLY A 92 1.82 -16.32 -1.41
N THR A 93 1.96 -15.49 -2.45
CA THR A 93 3.11 -14.60 -2.63
C THR A 93 2.68 -13.14 -2.59
N SER A 94 3.43 -12.28 -1.87
CA SER A 94 3.18 -10.85 -1.90
C SER A 94 4.45 -10.01 -1.87
N ARG A 95 4.55 -9.00 -2.74
CA ARG A 95 5.66 -8.04 -2.77
C ARG A 95 5.14 -6.62 -2.60
N GLN A 96 5.61 -5.93 -1.58
CA GLN A 96 5.20 -4.57 -1.26
C GLN A 96 6.42 -3.64 -1.32
N HIS A 97 6.43 -2.69 -2.25
CA HIS A 97 7.56 -1.78 -2.46
C HIS A 97 7.09 -0.33 -2.45
N PHE A 98 7.55 0.40 -1.45
CA PHE A 98 7.07 1.74 -1.15
C PHE A 98 8.25 2.71 -1.04
N ARG A 99 8.17 3.83 -1.76
CA ARG A 99 9.21 4.87 -1.74
C ARG A 99 8.63 6.26 -1.56
N GLY A 100 9.25 7.07 -0.72
CA GLY A 100 8.77 8.41 -0.42
C GLY A 100 9.87 9.45 -0.41
N ASN A 101 9.54 10.65 -0.85
CA ASN A 101 10.32 11.85 -0.56
C ASN A 101 9.47 12.87 0.20
N VAL A 102 10.01 13.41 1.29
CA VAL A 102 9.27 14.26 2.23
C VAL A 102 10.08 15.51 2.53
N ASP A 103 9.61 16.65 2.02
CA ASP A 103 10.30 17.94 2.14
C ASP A 103 9.46 18.99 2.90
N GLY A 104 10.07 20.13 3.22
CA GLY A 104 9.38 21.25 3.89
C GLY A 104 8.99 20.93 5.34
N ARG A 105 7.71 21.15 5.69
CA ARG A 105 7.08 20.80 6.97
C ARG A 105 6.06 19.66 6.79
N ALA A 106 6.17 18.89 5.71
CA ALA A 106 5.25 17.82 5.42
C ALA A 106 5.37 16.67 6.43
N LYS A 107 4.27 15.93 6.60
CA LYS A 107 4.21 14.73 7.42
C LYS A 107 3.82 13.51 6.59
N SER A 108 4.66 12.49 6.60
CA SER A 108 4.36 11.19 5.99
C SER A 108 4.30 10.11 7.06
N ILE A 109 3.25 9.30 7.04
CA ILE A 109 3.12 8.13 7.89
C ILE A 109 2.96 6.92 6.97
N PHE A 110 3.74 5.87 7.22
CA PHE A 110 3.56 4.60 6.55
C PHE A 110 3.43 3.49 7.59
N ASN A 111 2.33 2.75 7.56
CA ASN A 111 2.10 1.58 8.40
C ASN A 111 1.86 0.36 7.51
N GLY A 112 2.86 -0.51 7.42
CA GLY A 112 2.76 -1.76 6.67
C GLY A 112 2.62 -2.96 7.60
N ARG A 113 1.70 -3.86 7.28
CA ARG A 113 1.50 -5.12 8.02
C ARG A 113 1.35 -6.30 7.07
N ILE A 114 2.12 -7.35 7.32
CA ILE A 114 1.89 -8.67 6.74
C ILE A 114 1.37 -9.57 7.85
N TYR A 115 0.21 -10.19 7.63
CA TYR A 115 -0.32 -11.23 8.50
C TYR A 115 -0.29 -12.56 7.77
N ILE A 116 0.18 -13.59 8.47
CA ILE A 116 0.24 -14.96 7.97
C ILE A 116 -0.53 -15.83 8.96
N ALA A 117 -1.64 -16.42 8.51
CA ALA A 117 -2.42 -17.33 9.33
C ALA A 117 -1.60 -18.60 9.66
N ALA A 118 -1.91 -19.26 10.77
CA ALA A 118 -1.15 -20.42 11.25
C ALA A 118 -1.06 -21.57 10.22
N ASN A 119 -2.09 -21.74 9.40
CA ASN A 119 -2.17 -22.74 8.33
C ASN A 119 -1.69 -22.24 6.96
N ALA A 120 -1.28 -20.98 6.81
CA ALA A 120 -0.82 -20.40 5.54
C ALA A 120 0.64 -20.74 5.24
N GLN A 121 0.95 -22.05 5.23
CA GLN A 121 2.29 -22.57 4.99
C GLN A 121 2.79 -22.22 3.59
N ARG A 122 4.12 -22.17 3.40
CA ARG A 122 4.77 -21.78 2.13
C ARG A 122 4.42 -20.36 1.63
N THR A 123 4.03 -19.47 2.54
CA THR A 123 3.88 -18.04 2.23
C THR A 123 5.25 -17.41 1.92
N ASN A 124 5.32 -16.61 0.86
CA ASN A 124 6.48 -15.77 0.55
C ASN A 124 6.07 -14.30 0.49
N ALA A 125 6.47 -13.50 1.48
CA ALA A 125 6.03 -12.12 1.59
C ALA A 125 7.17 -11.17 1.92
N THR A 126 7.24 -10.07 1.19
CA THR A 126 8.22 -8.99 1.44
C THR A 126 7.52 -7.63 1.49
N LEU A 127 8.02 -6.79 2.39
CA LEU A 127 7.67 -5.38 2.50
C LEU A 127 8.97 -4.57 2.58
N THR A 128 9.14 -3.63 1.66
CA THR A 128 10.27 -2.71 1.64
C THR A 128 9.76 -1.30 1.54
N ILE A 129 10.24 -0.44 2.44
CA ILE A 129 9.92 0.97 2.48
C ILE A 129 11.23 1.74 2.48
N ALA A 130 11.32 2.78 1.66
CA ALA A 130 12.45 3.70 1.66
C ALA A 130 11.95 5.14 1.62
N THR A 131 12.40 5.96 2.56
CA THR A 131 12.07 7.38 2.62
C THR A 131 13.32 8.24 2.59
N SER A 132 13.26 9.34 1.85
CA SER A 132 14.26 10.40 1.82
C SER A 132 13.63 11.74 2.21
N SER A 133 14.48 12.69 2.61
CA SER A 133 14.13 14.09 2.82
C SER A 133 15.31 14.99 2.43
N GLU A 134 15.04 16.22 2.00
CA GLU A 134 16.09 17.20 1.77
C GLU A 134 16.76 17.65 3.09
N PRO A 135 18.10 17.87 3.12
CA PRO A 135 18.84 18.23 4.33
C PRO A 135 18.39 19.52 5.03
N ARG A 136 17.60 20.37 4.35
CA ARG A 136 17.14 21.68 4.84
C ARG A 136 15.64 21.75 5.13
N GLY A 137 14.87 20.71 4.77
CA GLY A 137 13.45 20.59 5.07
C GLY A 137 13.23 19.77 6.34
N ARG A 138 12.56 20.33 7.35
CA ARG A 138 12.10 19.56 8.53
C ARG A 138 10.87 18.70 8.17
N GLY A 139 11.01 17.82 7.18
CA GLY A 139 10.03 16.77 6.91
C GLY A 139 10.09 15.73 8.01
N VAL A 140 8.93 15.34 8.55
CA VAL A 140 8.84 14.26 9.55
C VAL A 140 8.22 13.04 8.89
N TYR A 141 8.87 11.89 9.01
CA TYR A 141 8.31 10.62 8.59
C TYR A 141 8.42 9.57 9.70
N GLU A 142 7.38 8.75 9.82
CA GLU A 142 7.31 7.62 10.74
C GLU A 142 7.03 6.36 9.90
N THR A 143 7.80 5.30 10.17
CA THR A 143 7.68 3.96 9.57
C THR A 143 7.37 2.93 10.63
#